data_AF-A0A6I4V495-F1
#
_entry.id   AF-A0A6I4V495-F1
#
_cell.length_a   1.000
_cell.length_b   1.000
_cell.length_c   1.000
_cell.angle_alpha   90.00
_cell.angle_beta   90.00
_cell.angle_gamma   90.00
#
_symmetry.space_group_name_H-M   'P 1'
#
loop_
_entity.id
_entity.type
_entity.pdbx_description
1 polymer ?
#
loop_
_entity_poly.entity_id
_entity_poly.type
_entity_poly.pdbx_seq_one_letter_code
_entity_poly.pdbx_strand_id
1 'polypeptide(L)'
;MRQEGEASVEEILESIKKVIARDNRTSAVVERRKRETAGVAEEAPEPADREEADEVLELATEHMVETFSAADSGVDDLDGDDSEDCDSDESPLMTDTARDTMRENLAALAMLAKPGVPPQIVRTGETSLEGMVRDLLRPMLAEWLDANLPDMVEKMVKAEISRIAGKKG
;
A
#
# COMPACT_ATOMS: atom_id res chain seq x y z
N MET A 1 -22.39 54.32 -25.82
CA MET A 1 -23.09 53.22 -25.11
C MET A 1 -22.10 52.08 -24.95
N ARG A 2 -22.12 51.46 -23.77
CA ARG A 2 -21.08 50.67 -23.12
C ARG A 2 -20.63 49.43 -23.91
N GLN A 3 -19.32 49.25 -24.04
CA GLN A 3 -18.68 47.93 -24.20
C GLN A 3 -17.73 47.75 -23.00
N GLU A 4 -18.31 47.84 -21.79
CA GLU A 4 -17.72 47.28 -20.57
C GLU A 4 -18.57 46.03 -20.30
N GLY A 5 -18.07 44.81 -20.52
CA GLY A 5 -18.88 43.66 -20.10
C GLY A 5 -18.48 42.25 -20.49
N GLU A 6 -17.69 42.02 -21.54
CA GLU A 6 -17.33 40.65 -21.93
C GLU A 6 -15.87 40.39 -21.57
N ALA A 7 -15.64 39.62 -20.50
CA ALA A 7 -14.30 39.20 -20.09
C ALA A 7 -13.61 38.48 -21.27
N SER A 8 -12.37 38.85 -21.58
CA SER A 8 -11.61 38.22 -22.66
C SER A 8 -11.43 36.73 -22.37
N VAL A 9 -11.45 35.87 -23.40
CA VAL A 9 -11.25 34.41 -23.26
C VAL A 9 -9.97 34.09 -22.49
N GLU A 10 -8.91 34.84 -22.74
CA GLU A 10 -7.62 34.69 -22.04
C GLU A 10 -7.74 35.03 -20.55
N GLU A 11 -8.52 36.05 -20.20
CA GLU A 11 -8.81 36.44 -18.82
C GLU A 11 -9.68 35.37 -18.11
N ILE A 12 -10.62 34.77 -18.83
CA ILE A 12 -11.42 33.64 -18.35
C ILE A 12 -10.49 32.44 -18.06
N LEU A 13 -9.57 32.12 -18.97
CA LEU A 13 -8.62 31.02 -18.80
C LEU A 13 -7.61 31.29 -17.68
N GLU A 14 -7.12 32.52 -17.54
CA GLU A 14 -6.25 32.91 -16.43
C GLU A 14 -6.98 32.85 -15.08
N SER A 15 -8.25 33.27 -15.04
CA SER A 15 -9.10 33.17 -13.85
C SER A 15 -9.35 31.71 -13.46
N ILE A 16 -9.69 30.84 -14.42
CA ILE A 16 -9.85 29.39 -14.18
C ILE A 16 -8.53 28.78 -13.69
N LYS A 17 -7.40 29.08 -14.34
CA LYS A 17 -6.07 28.59 -13.91
C LYS A 17 -5.72 29.05 -12.49
N LYS A 18 -6.01 30.30 -12.15
CA LYS A 18 -5.76 30.86 -10.81
C LYS A 18 -6.69 30.26 -9.76
N VAL A 19 -7.94 29.99 -10.09
CA VAL A 19 -8.91 29.32 -9.21
C VAL A 19 -8.50 27.87 -9.00
N ILE A 20 -8.14 27.11 -10.03
CA ILE A 20 -7.70 25.72 -9.91
C ILE A 20 -6.39 25.62 -9.12
N ALA A 21 -5.41 26.49 -9.38
CA ALA A 21 -4.16 26.49 -8.63
C ALA A 21 -4.37 26.84 -7.14
N ARG A 22 -5.31 27.74 -6.85
CA ARG A 22 -5.72 28.08 -5.49
C ARG A 22 -6.47 26.92 -4.84
N ASP A 23 -7.40 26.29 -5.57
CA ASP A 23 -8.24 25.21 -5.08
C ASP A 23 -7.45 23.92 -4.84
N ASN A 24 -6.52 23.57 -5.73
CA ASN A 24 -5.57 22.48 -5.52
C ASN A 24 -4.71 22.70 -4.26
N ARG A 25 -4.26 23.95 -4.04
CA ARG A 25 -3.51 24.29 -2.82
C ARG A 25 -4.37 24.17 -1.56
N THR A 26 -5.62 24.64 -1.60
CA THR A 26 -6.53 24.52 -0.44
C THR A 26 -6.93 23.08 -0.19
N SER A 27 -7.24 22.30 -1.24
CA SER A 27 -7.55 20.87 -1.16
C SER A 27 -6.35 20.07 -0.65
N ALA A 28 -5.13 20.36 -1.08
CA ALA A 28 -3.92 19.73 -0.55
C ALA A 28 -3.70 20.06 0.94
N VAL A 29 -3.99 21.29 1.38
CA VAL A 29 -3.91 21.68 2.80
C VAL A 29 -5.02 21.03 3.63
N VAL A 30 -6.23 20.88 3.08
CA VAL A 30 -7.35 20.18 3.72
C VAL A 30 -7.05 18.69 3.85
N GLU A 31 -6.53 18.05 2.81
CA GLU A 31 -6.10 16.64 2.86
C GLU A 31 -4.94 16.41 3.84
N ARG A 32 -3.96 17.33 3.85
CA ARG A 32 -2.89 17.28 4.85
C ARG A 32 -3.43 17.44 6.27
N ARG A 33 -4.31 18.42 6.51
CA ARG A 33 -4.96 18.61 7.82
C ARG A 33 -5.82 17.41 8.19
N LYS A 34 -6.55 16.83 7.25
CA LYS A 34 -7.36 15.63 7.46
C LYS A 34 -6.49 14.46 7.90
N ARG A 35 -5.32 14.25 7.27
CA ARG A 35 -4.34 13.24 7.71
C ARG A 35 -3.71 13.57 9.07
N GLU A 36 -3.46 14.85 9.35
CA GLU A 36 -2.93 15.32 10.64
C GLU A 36 -3.97 15.21 11.78
N THR A 37 -5.26 15.44 11.51
CA THR A 37 -6.33 15.45 12.53
C THR A 37 -7.07 14.12 12.68
N ALA A 38 -7.20 13.35 11.59
CA ALA A 38 -7.80 12.01 11.65
C ALA A 38 -6.85 10.99 12.26
N GLY A 39 -5.56 11.34 12.39
CA GLY A 39 -4.51 10.36 12.65
C GLY A 39 -4.46 9.31 11.55
N VAL A 40 -3.50 8.40 11.61
CA VAL A 40 -3.76 7.06 11.08
C VAL A 40 -4.89 6.57 11.97
N ALA A 41 -6.11 6.48 11.44
CA ALA A 41 -7.16 5.78 12.15
C ALA A 41 -6.54 4.43 12.52
N GLU A 42 -6.40 4.19 13.83
CA GLU A 42 -6.00 2.90 14.36
C GLU A 42 -7.20 1.96 14.21
N GLU A 43 -7.64 1.82 12.98
CA GLU A 43 -8.49 0.74 12.54
C GLU A 43 -7.57 -0.47 12.62
N ALA A 44 -7.75 -1.24 13.70
CA ALA A 44 -7.11 -2.53 13.84
C ALA A 44 -7.27 -3.25 12.50
N PRO A 45 -6.20 -3.80 11.90
CA PRO A 45 -6.31 -4.43 10.60
C PRO A 45 -7.42 -5.48 10.69
N GLU A 46 -8.55 -5.24 10.01
CA GLU A 46 -9.57 -6.25 9.87
C GLU A 46 -8.90 -7.46 9.22
N PRO A 47 -9.18 -8.69 9.68
CA PRO A 47 -8.63 -9.86 9.04
C PRO A 47 -9.09 -9.83 7.59
N ALA A 48 -8.16 -9.71 6.65
CA ALA A 48 -8.46 -9.66 5.21
C ALA A 48 -9.54 -10.69 4.89
N ASP A 49 -10.70 -10.20 4.45
CA ASP A 49 -11.81 -11.08 4.13
C ASP A 49 -11.36 -12.00 2.99
N ARG A 50 -11.91 -13.22 2.96
CA ARG A 50 -11.44 -14.25 2.02
C ARG A 50 -11.54 -13.81 0.55
N GLU A 51 -12.44 -12.87 0.26
CA GLU A 51 -12.63 -12.26 -1.06
C GLU A 51 -11.59 -11.16 -1.36
N GLU A 52 -11.14 -10.39 -0.36
CA GLU A 52 -10.05 -9.39 -0.53
C GLU A 52 -8.67 -10.05 -0.69
N ALA A 53 -8.46 -11.21 -0.10
CA ALA A 53 -7.23 -11.99 -0.29
C ALA A 53 -7.03 -12.44 -1.75
N ASP A 54 -8.13 -12.58 -2.51
CA ASP A 54 -8.12 -12.91 -3.93
C ASP A 54 -7.88 -11.65 -4.82
N GLU A 55 -8.01 -10.44 -4.27
CA GLU A 55 -7.70 -9.17 -4.95
C GLU A 55 -6.21 -8.79 -4.89
N VAL A 56 -5.38 -9.64 -4.27
CA VAL A 56 -3.92 -9.46 -4.27
C VAL A 56 -3.37 -9.72 -5.67
N LEU A 57 -3.19 -8.62 -6.42
CA LEU A 57 -2.57 -8.66 -7.75
C LEU A 57 -1.08 -9.01 -7.63
N GLU A 58 -0.74 -10.24 -8.02
CA GLU A 58 0.66 -10.65 -8.17
C GLU A 58 1.28 -9.93 -9.38
N LEU A 59 2.06 -8.89 -9.10
CA LEU A 59 2.78 -8.14 -10.13
C LEU A 59 3.99 -8.96 -10.62
N ALA A 60 3.72 -9.95 -11.47
CA ALA A 60 4.77 -10.69 -12.14
C ALA A 60 5.58 -9.74 -13.04
N THR A 61 6.89 -9.67 -12.81
CA THR A 61 7.82 -8.85 -13.58
C THR A 61 7.77 -9.12 -15.08
N GLU A 62 7.39 -10.33 -15.50
CA GLU A 62 7.21 -10.69 -16.91
C GLU A 62 6.03 -9.93 -17.57
N HIS A 63 4.93 -9.71 -16.84
CA HIS A 63 3.72 -9.08 -17.39
C HIS A 63 3.90 -7.57 -17.67
N MET A 64 4.79 -6.93 -16.93
CA MET A 64 5.18 -5.53 -17.19
C MET A 64 5.98 -5.37 -18.49
N VAL A 65 6.75 -6.39 -18.88
CA VAL A 65 7.57 -6.34 -20.11
C VAL A 65 6.70 -6.55 -21.35
N GLU A 66 5.70 -7.43 -21.28
CA GLU A 66 4.73 -7.62 -22.38
C GLU A 66 3.79 -6.43 -22.56
N THR A 67 3.30 -5.82 -21.48
CA THR A 67 2.35 -4.68 -21.56
C THR A 67 2.99 -3.44 -22.19
N PHE A 68 4.26 -3.13 -21.84
CA PHE A 68 4.99 -2.02 -22.47
C PHE A 68 5.36 -2.31 -23.93
N SER A 69 5.49 -3.58 -24.33
CA SER A 69 5.73 -3.95 -25.73
C SER A 69 4.44 -3.98 -26.56
N ALA A 70 3.27 -4.22 -25.95
CA ALA A 70 1.99 -4.28 -26.64
C ALA A 70 1.29 -2.91 -26.78
N ALA A 71 1.60 -1.95 -25.90
CA ALA A 71 1.04 -0.60 -25.95
C ALA A 71 1.52 0.25 -27.15
N ASP A 72 2.57 -0.20 -27.86
CA ASP A 72 3.13 0.47 -29.04
C ASP A 72 2.41 0.10 -30.35
N SER A 73 1.56 -0.94 -30.36
CA SER A 73 0.94 -1.47 -31.60
C SER A 73 -0.58 -1.33 -31.66
N GLY A 74 -1.18 -0.43 -30.86
CA GLY A 74 -2.63 -0.39 -30.63
C GLY A 74 -3.39 0.84 -31.13
N VAL A 75 -3.02 1.43 -32.27
CA VAL A 75 -3.86 2.43 -32.97
C VAL A 75 -4.48 1.82 -34.22
N ASP A 76 -5.61 1.14 -34.06
CA ASP A 76 -6.47 0.64 -35.14
C ASP A 76 -7.64 1.63 -35.33
N ASP A 77 -7.76 2.12 -36.56
CA ASP A 77 -8.92 2.74 -37.22
C ASP A 77 -9.59 4.02 -36.66
N LEU A 78 -9.02 5.17 -37.02
CA LEU A 78 -9.80 6.37 -37.34
C LEU A 78 -9.40 6.89 -38.73
N ASP A 79 -10.27 6.64 -39.72
CA ASP A 79 -10.23 7.18 -41.07
C ASP A 79 -10.26 8.73 -41.01
N GLY A 80 -9.09 9.34 -41.18
CA GLY A 80 -8.87 10.78 -41.11
C GLY A 80 -7.59 11.15 -41.85
N ASP A 81 -7.78 11.60 -43.09
CA ASP A 81 -6.80 12.21 -43.99
C ASP A 81 -6.11 13.43 -43.34
N ASP A 82 -5.06 13.17 -42.56
CA ASP A 82 -4.04 14.15 -42.18
C ASP A 82 -2.73 13.37 -41.91
N SER A 83 -2.02 13.03 -42.98
CA SER A 83 -0.65 12.54 -42.89
C SER A 83 0.29 13.74 -42.74
N GLU A 84 0.29 14.36 -41.56
CA GLU A 84 1.49 15.03 -41.05
C GLU A 84 2.36 13.96 -40.38
N ASP A 85 3.59 13.84 -40.86
CA ASP A 85 4.60 12.89 -40.42
C ASP A 85 4.71 12.83 -38.88
N CYS A 86 4.15 11.78 -38.27
CA CYS A 86 4.56 11.31 -36.96
C CYS A 86 5.87 10.52 -37.08
N ASP A 87 6.90 11.11 -37.70
CA ASP A 87 8.28 10.77 -37.35
C ASP A 87 8.50 11.35 -35.95
N SER A 88 8.07 10.62 -34.94
CA SER A 88 8.70 10.69 -33.64
C SER A 88 10.15 10.24 -33.86
N ASP A 89 11.01 11.17 -34.27
CA ASP A 89 12.44 11.12 -34.06
C ASP A 89 12.67 11.10 -32.54
N GLU A 90 12.27 10.01 -31.89
CA GLU A 90 12.61 9.70 -30.51
C GLU A 90 14.08 9.26 -30.50
N SER A 91 14.94 10.18 -30.90
CA SER A 91 16.37 10.06 -30.73
C SER A 91 16.61 9.78 -29.26
N PRO A 92 17.24 8.65 -28.91
CA PRO A 92 17.34 8.24 -27.53
C PRO A 92 18.01 9.33 -26.70
N LEU A 93 17.34 9.75 -25.62
CA LEU A 93 17.79 10.83 -24.72
C LEU A 93 19.13 10.52 -24.01
N MET A 94 19.63 9.29 -24.15
CA MET A 94 20.83 8.77 -23.51
C MET A 94 21.67 8.03 -24.56
N THR A 95 22.99 8.04 -24.38
CA THR A 95 23.89 7.25 -25.23
C THR A 95 23.75 5.75 -24.93
N ASP A 96 23.98 4.90 -25.92
CA ASP A 96 23.92 3.43 -25.74
C ASP A 96 24.86 2.95 -24.63
N THR A 97 26.05 3.54 -24.55
CA THR A 97 27.02 3.24 -23.49
C THR A 97 26.48 3.59 -22.09
N ALA A 98 25.76 4.71 -21.94
CA ALA A 98 25.15 5.07 -20.66
C ALA A 98 24.01 4.10 -20.28
N ARG A 99 23.27 3.61 -21.27
CA ARG A 99 22.19 2.63 -21.07
C ARG A 99 22.74 1.27 -20.62
N ASP A 100 23.81 0.81 -21.25
CA ASP A 100 24.40 -0.50 -20.95
C ASP A 100 25.08 -0.52 -19.57
N THR A 101 25.80 0.54 -19.22
CA THR A 101 26.38 0.68 -17.87
C THR A 101 25.31 0.73 -16.77
N MET A 102 24.16 1.38 -17.02
CA MET A 102 23.05 1.40 -16.07
C MET A 102 22.43 -0.01 -15.91
N ARG A 103 22.26 -0.76 -17.00
CA ARG A 103 21.78 -2.15 -16.97
C ARG A 103 22.72 -3.07 -16.20
N GLU A 104 24.03 -2.95 -16.41
CA GLU A 104 25.04 -3.73 -15.70
C GLU A 104 25.03 -3.44 -14.19
N ASN A 105 24.98 -2.16 -13.80
CA ASN A 105 24.91 -1.76 -12.40
C ASN A 105 23.62 -2.26 -11.73
N LEU A 106 22.48 -2.16 -12.43
CA LEU A 106 21.20 -2.62 -11.93
C LEU A 106 21.15 -4.16 -11.82
N ALA A 107 21.77 -4.88 -12.74
CA ALA A 107 21.94 -6.34 -12.67
C ALA A 107 22.79 -6.75 -11.46
N ALA A 108 23.88 -6.05 -11.19
CA ALA A 108 24.72 -6.29 -10.01
C ALA A 108 23.95 -6.02 -8.71
N LEU A 109 23.17 -4.94 -8.65
CA LEU A 109 22.30 -4.63 -7.51
C LEU A 109 21.20 -5.69 -7.33
N ALA A 110 20.58 -6.16 -8.41
CA ALA A 110 19.57 -7.22 -8.35
C ALA A 110 20.15 -8.55 -7.85
N MET A 111 21.40 -8.87 -8.17
CA MET A 111 22.09 -10.04 -7.61
C MET A 111 22.33 -9.90 -6.10
N LEU A 112 22.62 -8.69 -5.61
CA LEU A 112 22.80 -8.43 -4.18
C LEU A 112 21.47 -8.36 -3.40
N ALA A 113 20.41 -7.87 -4.05
CA ALA A 113 19.09 -7.68 -3.46
C ALA A 113 18.23 -8.94 -3.46
N LYS A 114 18.63 -10.01 -4.15
CA LYS A 114 17.95 -11.31 -4.08
C LYS A 114 18.05 -11.84 -2.64
N PRO A 115 16.93 -12.00 -1.91
CA PRO A 115 16.96 -12.70 -0.64
C PRO A 115 17.44 -14.14 -0.92
N GLY A 116 18.63 -14.49 -0.44
CA GLY A 116 19.27 -15.79 -0.69
C GLY A 116 18.54 -16.99 -0.07
N VAL A 117 17.42 -16.75 0.60
CA VAL A 117 16.60 -17.78 1.24
C VAL A 117 15.18 -17.65 0.68
N PRO A 118 14.66 -18.66 -0.04
CA PRO A 118 13.25 -18.67 -0.42
C PRO A 118 12.40 -18.58 0.86
N PRO A 119 11.25 -17.87 0.85
CA PRO A 119 10.40 -17.78 2.03
C PRO A 119 10.02 -19.20 2.43
N GLN A 120 10.58 -19.65 3.55
CA GLN A 120 10.19 -20.93 4.12
C GLN A 120 8.76 -20.75 4.61
N ILE A 121 7.81 -21.33 3.88
CA ILE A 121 6.43 -21.49 4.34
C ILE A 121 6.48 -22.55 5.45
N VAL A 122 7.04 -22.18 6.59
CA VAL A 122 6.92 -22.94 7.83
C VAL A 122 5.65 -22.49 8.53
N ARG A 123 4.98 -23.46 9.15
CA ARG A 123 3.66 -23.35 9.80
C ARG A 123 3.52 -22.03 10.55
N THR A 124 2.35 -21.40 10.41
CA THR A 124 1.87 -20.25 11.19
C THR A 124 2.44 -20.32 12.63
N GLY A 125 3.47 -19.55 12.93
CA GLY A 125 4.19 -19.66 14.21
C GLY A 125 5.70 -19.41 14.18
N GLU A 126 6.38 -19.70 13.07
CA GLU A 126 7.86 -19.71 12.99
C GLU A 126 8.42 -18.56 12.16
N THR A 127 7.71 -17.44 12.07
CA THR A 127 8.35 -16.22 11.55
C THR A 127 9.43 -15.78 12.54
N SER A 128 10.61 -15.37 12.03
CA SER A 128 11.76 -14.96 12.87
C SER A 128 11.41 -13.90 13.92
N LEU A 129 10.34 -13.12 13.69
CA LEU A 129 9.86 -12.09 14.61
C LEU A 129 8.91 -12.65 15.67
N GLU A 130 7.96 -13.52 15.28
CA GLU A 130 7.01 -14.11 16.23
C GLU A 130 7.73 -14.96 17.28
N GLY A 131 8.75 -15.73 16.89
CA GLY A 131 9.59 -16.47 17.82
C GLY A 131 10.29 -15.56 18.83
N MET A 132 10.87 -14.45 18.36
CA MET A 132 11.56 -13.48 19.21
C MET A 132 10.59 -12.79 20.18
N VAL A 133 9.42 -12.35 19.70
CA VAL A 133 8.40 -11.70 20.53
C VAL A 133 7.84 -12.68 21.57
N ARG A 134 7.64 -13.95 21.21
CA ARG A 134 7.20 -15.00 22.13
C ARG A 134 8.22 -15.24 23.25
N ASP A 135 9.50 -15.28 22.93
CA ASP A 135 10.55 -15.45 23.94
C ASP A 135 10.64 -14.25 24.89
N LEU A 136 10.38 -13.05 24.39
CA LEU A 136 10.31 -11.83 25.20
C LEU A 136 9.04 -11.76 26.07
N LEU A 137 7.88 -12.20 25.56
CA LEU A 137 6.61 -12.16 26.29
C LEU A 137 6.45 -13.29 27.32
N ARG A 138 7.13 -14.43 27.12
CA ARG A 138 7.06 -15.59 28.01
C ARG A 138 7.33 -15.26 29.49
N PRO A 139 8.41 -14.53 29.87
CA PRO A 139 8.65 -14.21 31.28
C PRO A 139 7.58 -13.29 31.89
N MET A 140 7.09 -12.30 31.13
CA MET A 140 6.06 -11.38 31.62
C MET A 140 4.71 -12.08 31.85
N LEU A 141 4.34 -12.99 30.94
CA LEU A 141 3.13 -13.79 31.09
C LEU A 141 3.25 -14.79 32.25
N ALA A 142 4.42 -15.37 32.48
CA ALA A 142 4.64 -16.27 33.61
C ALA A 142 4.47 -15.56 34.95
N GLU A 143 5.10 -14.40 35.13
CA GLU A 143 4.97 -13.60 36.36
C GLU A 143 3.51 -13.15 36.59
N TRP A 144 2.84 -12.74 35.51
CA TRP A 144 1.43 -12.36 35.60
C TRP A 144 0.54 -13.55 35.99
N LEU A 145 0.76 -14.72 35.40
CA LEU A 145 0.02 -15.93 35.75
C LEU A 145 0.26 -16.32 37.21
N ASP A 146 1.51 -16.28 37.69
CA ASP A 146 1.83 -16.60 39.09
C ASP A 146 1.10 -15.66 40.07
N ALA A 147 0.96 -14.38 39.72
CA ALA A 147 0.28 -13.40 40.56
C ALA A 147 -1.26 -13.48 40.51
N ASN A 148 -1.85 -13.80 39.34
CA ASN A 148 -3.30 -13.64 39.12
C ASN A 148 -4.08 -14.97 39.07
N LEU A 149 -3.40 -16.08 38.76
CA LEU A 149 -4.04 -17.38 38.61
C LEU A 149 -4.58 -17.96 39.93
N PRO A 150 -3.89 -17.84 41.09
CA PRO A 150 -4.40 -18.38 42.36
C PRO A 150 -5.79 -17.85 42.73
N ASP A 151 -5.97 -16.53 42.71
CA ASP A 151 -7.23 -15.86 43.04
C ASP A 151 -8.38 -16.29 42.11
N MET A 152 -8.08 -16.44 40.81
CA MET A 152 -9.06 -16.84 39.82
C MET A 152 -9.52 -18.29 40.04
N VAL A 153 -8.57 -19.19 40.36
CA VAL A 153 -8.87 -20.59 40.67
C VAL A 153 -9.67 -20.70 41.97
N GLU A 154 -9.32 -19.96 43.03
CA GLU A 154 -10.07 -19.99 44.29
C GLU A 154 -11.54 -19.59 44.10
N LYS A 155 -11.81 -18.53 43.33
CA LYS A 155 -13.18 -18.11 42.99
C LYS A 155 -13.94 -19.22 42.26
N MET A 156 -13.29 -19.86 41.29
CA MET A 156 -13.89 -20.92 40.48
C MET A 156 -14.15 -22.20 41.31
N VAL A 157 -13.20 -22.58 42.17
CA VAL A 157 -13.33 -23.72 43.10
C VAL A 157 -14.43 -23.45 44.14
N LYS A 158 -14.52 -22.24 44.69
CA LYS A 158 -15.59 -21.87 45.64
C LYS A 158 -16.97 -21.94 44.99
N ALA A 159 -17.09 -21.48 43.74
CA ALA A 159 -18.32 -21.62 42.95
C ALA A 159 -18.66 -23.10 42.71
N GLU A 160 -17.66 -23.92 42.37
CA GLU A 160 -17.82 -25.35 42.13
C GLU A 160 -18.25 -26.13 43.39
N ILE A 161 -17.63 -25.85 44.54
CA ILE A 161 -18.01 -26.46 45.83
C ILE A 161 -19.43 -26.06 46.20
N SER A 162 -19.79 -24.78 46.04
CA SER A 162 -21.13 -24.29 46.34
C SER A 162 -22.19 -24.97 45.46
N ARG A 163 -21.86 -25.21 44.18
CA ARG A 163 -22.71 -25.95 43.23
C ARG A 163 -22.91 -27.40 43.63
N ILE A 164 -21.84 -28.11 44.02
CA ILE A 164 -21.91 -29.52 44.44
C ILE A 164 -22.62 -29.65 45.79
N ALA A 165 -22.31 -28.78 46.75
CA ALA A 165 -22.92 -28.78 48.08
C ALA A 165 -24.42 -28.48 48.03
N GLY A 166 -24.86 -27.54 47.19
CA GLY A 166 -26.27 -27.23 46.99
C GLY A 166 -27.07 -28.33 46.26
N LYS A 167 -26.39 -29.26 45.57
CA LYS A 167 -27.03 -30.38 44.86
C LYS A 167 -27.16 -31.65 45.72
N LYS A 168 -26.51 -31.69 46.90
CA LYS A 168 -26.54 -32.84 47.83
C LYS A 168 -27.41 -32.58 49.08
N GLY A 169 -28.20 -31.50 49.08
CA GLY A 169 -29.22 -31.19 50.07
C GLY A 169 -30.62 -31.38 49.53
#